data_AF-A0A4Q2ZY56-F1
#
_entry.id   AF-A0A4Q2ZY56-F1
#
_cell.length_a   1.000
_cell.length_b   1.000
_cell.length_c   1.000
_cell.angle_alpha   90.00
_cell.angle_beta   90.00
_cell.angle_gamma   90.00
#
_symmetry.space_group_name_H-M   'P 1'
#
loop_
_entity.id
_entity.type
_entity.pdbx_description
1 polymer ?
#
loop_
_entity_poly.entity_id
_entity_poly.type
_entity_poly.pdbx_seq_one_letter_code
_entity_poly.pdbx_strand_id
1 'polypeptide(L)'
;MPYNINYTSLVHDTLPPDKRTTRHSRWLVALLSPIVWLKEEFFGLYMQGATYAAFVPLTVYNKGTRVIFNRVIWESLMDNNNRLIPFPGYWKRLSIPVIGAEERVWYSGHTIVLEWALNKMFKRTFRQPPAQSDIYIVTNRVVNLPFFVSDGDVHNSSSVGLDDSVGYVKAEQMVYPGEVSPAGNFTIHAPQAMTGTGDALIRFAKQYTPQGIFIEVKFDN
;
A
#
# COMPACT_ATOMS: atom_id res chain seq x y z
N MET A 1 10.04 -13.68 12.91
CA MET A 1 10.99 -13.93 14.03
C MET A 1 11.55 -12.60 14.47
N PRO A 2 11.75 -12.31 15.77
CA PRO A 2 12.37 -11.05 16.17
C PRO A 2 13.85 -11.04 15.75
N TYR A 3 14.23 -10.16 14.82
CA TYR A 3 15.63 -9.90 14.43
C TYR A 3 16.36 -9.09 15.51
N ASN A 4 16.34 -9.59 16.75
CA ASN A 4 16.88 -8.91 17.92
C ASN A 4 18.31 -9.35 18.21
N ILE A 5 19.23 -9.05 17.30
CA ILE A 5 20.67 -9.19 17.55
C ILE A 5 21.14 -7.96 18.33
N ASN A 6 21.63 -8.18 19.55
CA ASN A 6 22.32 -7.15 20.31
C ASN A 6 23.82 -7.19 19.97
N TYR A 7 24.25 -6.27 19.09
CA TYR A 7 25.63 -6.18 18.65
C TYR A 7 26.61 -5.85 19.79
N THR A 8 26.14 -5.20 20.86
CA THR A 8 26.98 -4.92 22.04
C THR A 8 27.35 -6.22 22.76
N SER A 9 26.38 -7.11 22.95
CA SER A 9 26.61 -8.44 23.53
C SER A 9 27.46 -9.30 22.61
N LEU A 10 27.17 -9.31 21.30
CA LEU A 10 27.93 -10.06 20.31
C LEU A 10 29.43 -9.69 20.29
N VAL A 11 29.75 -8.40 20.35
CA VAL A 11 31.14 -7.91 20.45
C VAL A 11 31.79 -8.37 21.74
N HIS A 12 31.08 -8.30 22.86
CA HIS A 12 31.61 -8.70 24.15
C HIS A 12 31.92 -10.21 24.20
N ASP A 13 31.06 -11.02 23.61
CA ASP A 13 31.19 -12.48 23.62
C ASP A 13 32.26 -12.99 22.66
N THR A 14 32.41 -12.33 21.50
CA THR A 14 33.44 -12.66 20.50
C THR A 14 34.85 -12.22 20.89
N LEU A 15 34.98 -11.25 21.79
CA LEU A 15 36.26 -10.83 22.33
C LEU A 15 36.86 -11.93 23.22
N PRO A 16 38.17 -12.24 23.08
CA PRO A 16 38.84 -13.15 24.00
C PRO A 16 38.83 -12.56 25.42
N PRO A 17 38.74 -13.38 26.48
CA PRO A 17 38.52 -12.93 27.86
C PRO A 17 39.46 -11.79 28.29
N ASP A 18 40.75 -11.90 27.97
CA ASP A 18 41.77 -10.92 28.37
C ASP A 18 41.63 -9.55 27.68
N LYS A 19 40.84 -9.46 26.61
CA LYS A 19 40.59 -8.24 25.84
C LYS A 19 39.17 -7.69 26.00
N ARG A 20 38.34 -8.26 26.87
CA ARG A 20 36.99 -7.78 27.20
C ARG A 20 36.97 -6.51 28.07
N THR A 21 37.99 -5.67 27.95
CA THR A 21 37.98 -4.39 28.66
C THR A 21 37.00 -3.41 28.00
N THR A 22 36.49 -2.46 28.79
CA THR A 22 35.52 -1.46 28.32
C THR A 22 36.03 -0.67 27.11
N ARG A 23 37.35 -0.42 27.03
CA ARG A 23 37.95 0.35 25.93
C ARG A 23 37.87 -0.40 24.60
N HIS A 24 38.24 -1.68 24.57
CA HIS A 24 38.25 -2.48 23.35
C HIS A 24 36.83 -2.80 22.86
N SER A 25 35.93 -3.11 23.80
CA SER A 25 34.52 -3.34 23.47
C SER A 25 33.85 -2.08 22.88
N ARG A 26 34.07 -0.90 23.46
CA ARG A 26 33.54 0.37 22.91
C ARG A 26 34.11 0.69 21.53
N TRP A 27 35.40 0.45 21.30
CA TRP A 27 36.03 0.66 20.00
C TRP A 27 35.46 -0.27 18.92
N LEU A 28 35.28 -1.55 19.23
CA LEU A 28 34.64 -2.50 18.30
C LEU A 28 33.17 -2.18 18.05
N VAL A 29 32.42 -1.77 19.07
CA VAL A 29 31.03 -1.30 18.89
C VAL A 29 30.99 -0.07 17.99
N ALA A 30 31.92 0.86 18.14
CA ALA A 30 32.02 2.02 17.24
C ALA A 30 32.33 1.60 15.79
N LEU A 31 33.21 0.63 15.59
CA LEU A 31 33.49 0.05 14.26
C LEU A 31 32.28 -0.64 13.63
N LEU A 32 31.46 -1.31 14.45
CA LEU A 32 30.22 -1.96 13.98
C LEU A 32 29.04 -1.01 13.84
N SER A 33 29.15 0.25 14.27
CA SER A 33 28.03 1.20 14.23
C SER A 33 27.35 1.35 12.85
N PRO A 34 28.06 1.31 11.70
CA PRO A 34 27.40 1.37 10.40
C PRO A 34 26.56 0.11 10.10
N ILE A 35 27.00 -1.05 10.60
CA ILE A 35 26.27 -2.33 10.44
C ILE A 35 25.02 -2.33 11.32
N VAL A 36 25.11 -1.82 12.55
CA VAL A 36 23.96 -1.65 13.44
C VAL A 36 22.92 -0.75 12.78
N TRP A 37 23.36 0.39 12.25
CA TRP A 37 22.49 1.32 11.51
C TRP A 37 21.82 0.62 10.31
N LEU A 38 22.58 -0.09 9.48
CA LEU A 38 22.04 -0.82 8.32
C LEU A 38 21.00 -1.87 8.74
N LYS A 39 21.27 -2.59 9.84
CA LYS A 39 20.34 -3.58 10.40
C LYS A 39 19.04 -2.94 10.87
N GLU A 40 19.10 -1.79 11.54
CA GLU A 40 17.90 -1.06 11.98
C GLU A 40 17.09 -0.52 10.80
N GLU A 41 17.75 -0.02 9.76
CA GLU A 41 17.07 0.44 8.55
C GLU A 41 16.40 -0.71 7.79
N PHE A 42 17.11 -1.83 7.58
CA PHE A 42 16.56 -2.96 6.83
C PHE A 42 15.55 -3.77 7.63
N PHE A 43 15.93 -4.28 8.81
CA PHE A 43 15.05 -5.14 9.59
C PHE A 43 14.00 -4.36 10.38
N GLY A 44 14.36 -3.18 10.89
CA GLY A 44 13.42 -2.32 11.60
C GLY A 44 12.45 -1.64 10.62
N LEU A 45 12.94 -0.81 9.71
CA LEU A 45 12.02 -0.04 8.86
C LEU A 45 11.44 -0.83 7.70
N TYR A 46 12.29 -1.55 6.95
CA TYR A 46 11.81 -2.21 5.73
C TYR A 46 11.05 -3.51 6.02
N MET A 47 11.55 -4.38 6.90
CA MET A 47 10.90 -5.66 7.19
C MET A 47 9.69 -5.52 8.11
N GLN A 48 9.85 -4.89 9.28
CA GLN A 48 8.78 -4.77 10.28
C GLN A 48 7.84 -3.60 10.00
N GLY A 49 8.31 -2.58 9.26
CA GLY A 49 7.60 -1.32 9.14
C GLY A 49 7.86 -0.43 10.35
N ALA A 50 7.44 0.83 10.26
CA ALA A 50 7.67 1.75 11.35
C ALA A 50 6.50 2.71 11.55
N THR A 51 6.30 3.08 12.82
CA THR A 51 5.32 4.09 13.20
C THR A 51 6.08 5.33 13.66
N TYR A 52 5.88 6.43 12.95
CA TYR A 52 6.42 7.73 13.31
C TYR A 52 5.29 8.75 13.31
N ALA A 53 5.52 9.88 13.96
CA ALA A 53 4.59 11.00 13.92
C ALA A 53 4.44 11.53 12.49
N ALA A 54 3.23 12.03 12.18
CA ALA A 54 3.03 12.79 10.95
C ALA A 54 3.86 14.07 11.00
N PHE A 55 4.38 14.49 9.85
CA PHE A 55 5.04 15.79 9.73
C PHE A 55 4.04 16.91 10.05
N VAL A 56 4.40 17.75 11.02
CA VAL A 56 3.68 18.97 11.38
C VAL A 56 4.46 20.17 10.84
N PRO A 57 3.84 21.02 9.99
CA PRO A 57 4.44 22.29 9.58
C PRO A 57 4.71 23.18 10.79
N LEU A 58 5.76 24.02 10.72
CA LEU A 58 6.17 24.96 11.78
C LEU A 58 6.78 24.32 13.04
N THR A 59 6.82 22.99 13.14
CA THR A 59 7.58 22.29 14.18
C THR A 59 9.07 22.26 13.83
N VAL A 60 9.91 22.43 14.85
CA VAL A 60 11.37 22.35 14.73
C VAL A 60 11.82 20.93 15.09
N TYR A 61 12.59 20.30 14.21
CA TYR A 61 13.07 18.93 14.36
C TYR A 61 14.58 18.87 14.63
N ASN A 62 14.99 17.97 15.53
CA ASN A 62 16.39 17.69 15.78
C ASN A 62 16.96 16.73 14.71
N LYS A 63 18.27 16.68 14.57
CA LYS A 63 18.96 15.73 13.69
C LYS A 63 18.60 14.30 14.06
N GLY A 64 18.35 13.47 13.06
CA GLY A 64 17.93 12.07 13.24
C GLY A 64 16.45 11.90 13.58
N THR A 65 15.69 12.99 13.77
CA THR A 65 14.24 12.87 13.99
C THR A 65 13.57 12.36 12.72
N ARG A 66 12.70 11.35 12.87
CA ARG A 66 11.98 10.70 11.77
C ARG A 66 10.49 11.06 11.78
N VAL A 67 9.94 11.37 10.62
CA VAL A 67 8.54 11.77 10.43
C VAL A 67 7.96 11.15 9.16
N ILE A 68 6.63 11.02 9.11
CA ILE A 68 5.91 10.56 7.92
C ILE A 68 5.32 11.75 7.18
N PHE A 69 5.64 11.89 5.89
CA PHE A 69 5.02 12.85 4.99
C PHE A 69 4.72 12.19 3.65
N ASN A 70 3.46 12.29 3.20
CA ASN A 70 2.98 11.68 1.96
C ASN A 70 3.32 10.18 1.84
N ARG A 71 3.12 9.42 2.93
CA ARG A 71 3.41 7.96 3.05
C ARG A 71 4.88 7.56 3.01
N VAL A 72 5.78 8.54 2.97
CA VAL A 72 7.22 8.32 2.95
C VAL A 72 7.79 8.69 4.31
N ILE A 73 8.76 7.90 4.77
CA ILE A 73 9.50 8.19 6.01
C ILE A 73 10.69 9.09 5.66
N TRP A 74 10.78 10.21 6.37
CA TRP A 74 11.84 11.20 6.23
C TRP A 74 12.62 11.34 7.54
N GLU A 75 13.92 11.53 7.42
CA GLU A 75 14.84 11.77 8.54
C GLU A 75 15.46 13.17 8.41
N SER A 76 15.48 13.93 9.49
CA SER A 76 16.15 15.24 9.52
C SER A 76 17.66 15.08 9.53
N LEU A 77 18.36 15.79 8.65
CA LEU A 77 19.83 15.76 8.53
C LEU A 77 20.53 16.79 9.41
N MET A 78 19.78 17.72 10.01
CA MET A 78 20.33 18.79 10.86
C MET A 78 19.49 19.05 12.10
N ASP A 79 20.12 19.67 13.10
CA ASP A 79 19.44 20.18 14.28
C ASP A 79 18.71 21.49 13.96
N ASN A 80 17.65 21.76 14.72
CA ASN A 80 16.77 22.90 14.50
C ASN A 80 16.20 23.00 13.08
N ASN A 81 15.92 21.85 12.45
CA ASN A 81 15.35 21.81 11.12
C ASN A 81 13.89 22.28 11.15
N ASN A 82 13.66 23.47 10.61
CA ASN A 82 12.33 24.09 10.43
C ASN A 82 11.92 24.15 8.95
N ARG A 83 12.63 23.44 8.07
CA ARG A 83 12.36 23.42 6.63
C ARG A 83 11.24 22.44 6.33
N LEU A 84 10.41 22.79 5.36
CA LEU A 84 9.37 21.90 4.84
C LEU A 84 10.00 20.64 4.21
N ILE A 85 9.23 19.56 4.11
CA ILE A 85 9.59 18.36 3.34
C ILE A 85 9.07 18.57 1.90
N PRO A 86 9.79 18.19 0.82
CA PRO A 86 10.99 17.35 0.72
C PRO A 86 12.26 18.14 0.36
N PHE A 87 12.56 19.23 1.07
CA PHE A 87 13.69 20.08 0.72
C PHE A 87 15.01 19.29 0.72
N PRO A 88 15.67 19.13 -0.45
CA PRO A 88 16.91 18.36 -0.56
C PRO A 88 18.01 18.97 0.33
N GLY A 89 18.81 18.12 0.96
CA GLY A 89 19.90 18.54 1.85
C GLY A 89 19.50 18.71 3.32
N TYR A 90 18.20 18.89 3.62
CA TYR A 90 17.69 18.98 5.00
C TYR A 90 17.02 17.69 5.45
N TRP A 91 16.41 16.98 4.51
CA TRP A 91 15.66 15.76 4.75
C TRP A 91 16.20 14.62 3.90
N LYS A 92 16.38 13.46 4.52
CA LYS A 92 16.72 12.21 3.85
C LYS A 92 15.49 11.33 3.76
N ARG A 93 15.22 10.81 2.57
CA ARG A 93 14.18 9.79 2.37
C ARG A 93 14.70 8.43 2.80
N LEU A 94 14.01 7.76 3.74
CA LEU A 94 14.39 6.43 4.21
C LEU A 94 13.64 5.33 3.46
N SER A 95 12.30 5.32 3.53
CA SER A 95 11.49 4.26 2.92
C SER A 95 10.16 4.80 2.38
N ILE A 96 9.62 4.10 1.37
CA ILE A 96 8.38 4.47 0.65
C ILE A 96 7.13 3.73 1.16
N PRO A 97 7.20 2.52 1.76
CA PRO A 97 6.07 2.00 2.52
C PRO A 97 6.29 2.22 4.03
N VAL A 98 5.26 2.78 4.68
CA VAL A 98 5.15 2.79 6.15
C VAL A 98 4.94 1.36 6.69
N ILE A 99 4.40 0.48 5.85
CA ILE A 99 4.07 -0.90 6.14
C ILE A 99 5.27 -1.80 5.83
N GLY A 100 5.61 -2.68 6.78
CA GLY A 100 6.70 -3.64 6.65
C GLY A 100 6.50 -4.64 5.52
N ALA A 101 7.60 -5.22 5.04
CA ALA A 101 7.56 -6.34 4.10
C ALA A 101 6.87 -7.58 4.72
N GLU A 102 7.12 -7.89 5.99
CA GLU A 102 6.50 -9.05 6.67
C GLU A 102 4.98 -8.92 6.69
N GLU A 103 4.48 -7.72 7.00
CA GLU A 103 3.05 -7.46 7.04
C GLU A 103 2.40 -7.55 5.65
N ARG A 104 3.06 -7.03 4.62
CA ARG A 104 2.56 -7.05 3.24
C ARG A 104 2.44 -8.45 2.64
N VAL A 105 3.20 -9.44 3.13
CA VAL A 105 3.07 -10.84 2.69
C VAL A 105 1.69 -11.40 3.05
N TRP A 106 1.05 -10.89 4.11
CA TRP A 106 -0.29 -11.31 4.52
C TRP A 106 -1.41 -10.65 3.72
N TYR A 107 -1.09 -9.69 2.84
CA TYR A 107 -2.10 -8.98 2.07
C TYR A 107 -2.54 -9.82 0.89
N SER A 108 -3.85 -9.87 0.68
CA SER A 108 -4.47 -10.57 -0.43
C SER A 108 -5.59 -9.73 -1.02
N GLY A 109 -6.03 -10.06 -2.23
CA GLY A 109 -7.13 -9.38 -2.92
C GLY A 109 -8.53 -9.64 -2.34
N HIS A 110 -8.64 -10.34 -1.20
CA HIS A 110 -9.92 -10.50 -0.51
C HIS A 110 -10.39 -9.14 0.02
N THR A 111 -11.68 -8.84 -0.13
CA THR A 111 -12.27 -7.51 0.15
C THR A 111 -11.85 -6.94 1.50
N ILE A 112 -12.08 -7.67 2.60
CA ILE A 112 -11.78 -7.20 3.96
C ILE A 112 -10.28 -6.96 4.17
N VAL A 113 -9.43 -7.86 3.65
CA VAL A 113 -7.97 -7.76 3.78
C VAL A 113 -7.45 -6.56 2.98
N LEU A 114 -7.97 -6.36 1.77
CA LEU A 114 -7.59 -5.27 0.90
C LEU A 114 -8.06 -3.92 1.44
N GLU A 115 -9.30 -3.83 1.97
CA GLU A 115 -9.80 -2.64 2.66
C GLU A 115 -8.92 -2.28 3.86
N TRP A 116 -8.56 -3.27 4.68
CA TRP A 116 -7.67 -3.05 5.82
C TRP A 116 -6.31 -2.51 5.36
N ALA A 117 -5.70 -3.14 4.35
CA ALA A 117 -4.42 -2.72 3.79
C ALA A 117 -4.46 -1.31 3.21
N LEU A 118 -5.52 -0.96 2.48
CA LEU A 118 -5.74 0.39 1.94
C LEU A 118 -5.88 1.42 3.07
N ASN A 119 -6.76 1.18 4.05
CA ASN A 119 -6.93 2.10 5.17
C ASN A 119 -5.63 2.30 5.94
N LYS A 120 -4.88 1.23 6.21
CA LYS A 120 -3.60 1.32 6.91
C LYS A 120 -2.53 2.08 6.11
N MET A 121 -2.44 1.84 4.80
CA MET A 121 -1.47 2.51 3.92
C MET A 121 -1.74 4.02 3.81
N PHE A 122 -3.02 4.39 3.80
CA PHE A 122 -3.46 5.79 3.65
C PHE A 122 -3.80 6.47 4.99
N LYS A 123 -3.45 5.84 6.12
CA LYS A 123 -3.68 6.37 7.48
C LYS A 123 -5.15 6.74 7.74
N ARG A 124 -6.06 5.89 7.27
CA ARG A 124 -7.51 5.98 7.46
C ARG A 124 -8.01 4.92 8.44
N THR A 125 -9.25 5.09 8.87
CA THR A 125 -9.86 4.21 9.87
C THR A 125 -10.52 3.03 9.20
N PHE A 126 -9.99 1.84 9.46
CA PHE A 126 -10.68 0.60 9.14
C PHE A 126 -11.74 0.30 10.21
N ARG A 127 -12.94 -0.07 9.76
CA ARG A 127 -14.05 -0.51 10.62
C ARG A 127 -14.53 -1.88 10.12
N GLN A 128 -14.76 -2.80 11.05
CA GLN A 128 -15.29 -4.13 10.74
C GLN A 128 -16.78 -4.02 10.37
N PRO A 129 -17.27 -4.79 9.38
CA PRO A 129 -18.70 -4.90 9.09
C PRO A 129 -19.50 -5.25 10.37
N PRO A 130 -20.67 -4.64 10.59
CA PRO A 130 -21.48 -3.88 9.63
C PRO A 130 -21.08 -2.40 9.49
N ALA A 131 -20.10 -1.91 10.24
CA ALA A 131 -19.64 -0.52 10.12
C ALA A 131 -18.75 -0.35 8.88
N GLN A 132 -18.89 0.79 8.22
CA GLN A 132 -18.18 1.09 6.98
C GLN A 132 -16.82 1.76 7.26
N SER A 133 -15.77 1.25 6.63
CA SER A 133 -14.43 1.85 6.67
C SER A 133 -14.38 3.17 5.90
N ASP A 134 -13.42 4.03 6.21
CA ASP A 134 -13.25 5.29 5.47
C ASP A 134 -12.89 5.04 3.99
N ILE A 135 -12.06 4.02 3.71
CA ILE A 135 -11.88 3.46 2.37
C ILE A 135 -12.55 2.10 2.35
N TYR A 136 -13.50 1.89 1.43
CA TYR A 136 -14.25 0.63 1.33
C TYR A 136 -14.42 0.19 -0.13
N ILE A 137 -14.71 -1.08 -0.34
CA ILE A 137 -14.80 -1.70 -1.65
C ILE A 137 -16.23 -2.19 -1.89
N VAL A 138 -16.76 -1.87 -3.07
CA VAL A 138 -18.05 -2.37 -3.54
C VAL A 138 -17.81 -3.20 -4.79
N THR A 139 -18.29 -4.44 -4.78
CA THR A 139 -18.31 -5.27 -5.98
C THR A 139 -19.35 -4.71 -6.94
N ASN A 140 -18.91 -4.35 -8.14
CA ASN A 140 -19.84 -3.86 -9.15
C ASN A 140 -20.61 -5.06 -9.71
N ARG A 141 -21.94 -4.94 -9.77
CA ARG A 141 -22.76 -5.96 -10.40
C ARG A 141 -22.46 -5.94 -11.89
N VAL A 142 -21.95 -7.04 -12.41
CA VAL A 142 -21.88 -7.24 -13.87
C VAL A 142 -23.33 -7.37 -14.34
N VAL A 143 -23.86 -6.29 -14.89
CA VAL A 143 -25.13 -6.35 -15.61
C VAL A 143 -24.79 -7.01 -16.94
N ASN A 144 -25.05 -8.31 -17.05
CA ASN A 144 -25.10 -8.97 -18.35
C ASN A 144 -26.17 -8.24 -19.15
N LEU A 145 -25.76 -7.42 -20.11
CA LEU A 145 -26.65 -6.92 -21.15
C LEU A 145 -26.78 -8.06 -22.17
N PRO A 146 -27.89 -8.82 -22.20
CA PRO A 146 -28.15 -9.66 -23.36
C PRO A 146 -28.27 -8.73 -24.57
N PHE A 147 -27.42 -8.90 -25.57
CA PHE A 147 -27.67 -8.29 -26.87
C PHE A 147 -28.51 -9.27 -27.68
N PHE A 148 -29.59 -8.78 -28.27
CA PHE A 148 -30.38 -9.54 -29.22
C PHE A 148 -29.65 -9.52 -30.56
N VAL A 149 -29.42 -10.68 -31.16
CA VAL A 149 -29.06 -10.76 -32.57
C VAL A 149 -30.36 -10.68 -33.35
N SER A 150 -30.71 -9.49 -33.82
CA SER A 150 -31.85 -9.30 -34.73
C SER A 150 -31.36 -8.76 -36.07
N ASP A 151 -31.78 -9.38 -37.16
CA ASP A 151 -31.68 -8.79 -38.49
C ASP A 151 -32.90 -7.89 -38.73
N GLY A 152 -32.86 -6.70 -38.12
CA GLY A 152 -33.77 -5.59 -38.45
C GLY A 152 -35.15 -5.55 -37.79
N ASP A 153 -35.62 -6.58 -37.08
CA ASP A 153 -36.92 -6.52 -36.36
C ASP A 153 -36.99 -7.45 -35.13
N VAL A 154 -37.63 -6.99 -34.05
CA VAL A 154 -37.81 -7.73 -32.77
C VAL A 154 -38.64 -9.01 -32.94
N HIS A 155 -39.37 -9.11 -34.05
CA HIS A 155 -40.18 -10.28 -34.39
C HIS A 155 -39.42 -11.38 -35.16
N ASN A 156 -38.18 -11.12 -35.60
CA ASN A 156 -37.31 -12.08 -36.31
C ASN A 156 -36.07 -12.50 -35.49
N SER A 157 -36.09 -12.28 -34.18
CA SER A 157 -34.99 -12.67 -33.29
C SER A 157 -35.04 -14.18 -33.00
N SER A 158 -33.88 -14.85 -32.98
CA SER A 158 -33.81 -16.28 -32.68
C SER A 158 -34.28 -16.57 -31.24
N SER A 159 -35.20 -17.53 -31.12
CA SER A 159 -35.64 -18.08 -29.84
C SER A 159 -34.87 -19.37 -29.56
N VAL A 160 -34.35 -19.51 -28.33
CA VAL A 160 -33.76 -20.77 -27.87
C VAL A 160 -34.91 -21.76 -27.67
N GLY A 161 -34.95 -22.81 -28.49
CA GLY A 161 -35.98 -23.85 -28.46
C GLY A 161 -35.58 -25.06 -27.60
N LEU A 162 -36.54 -25.95 -27.33
CA LEU A 162 -36.35 -27.14 -26.49
C LEU A 162 -35.44 -28.20 -27.15
N ASP A 163 -35.38 -28.22 -28.49
CA ASP A 163 -34.66 -29.22 -29.30
C ASP A 163 -33.65 -28.61 -30.30
N ASP A 164 -33.50 -27.28 -30.34
CA ASP A 164 -32.54 -26.64 -31.24
C ASP A 164 -31.97 -25.33 -30.67
N SER A 165 -30.67 -25.14 -30.86
CA SER A 165 -29.91 -23.95 -30.48
C SER A 165 -28.94 -23.62 -31.60
N VAL A 166 -29.32 -22.71 -32.48
CA VAL A 166 -28.40 -22.11 -33.44
C VAL A 166 -27.62 -20.97 -32.77
N GLY A 167 -26.54 -21.36 -32.08
CA GLY A 167 -25.40 -20.49 -31.77
C GLY A 167 -25.50 -19.70 -30.47
N TYR A 168 -24.82 -20.17 -29.43
CA TYR A 168 -24.44 -19.34 -28.29
C TYR A 168 -23.09 -18.68 -28.58
N VAL A 169 -23.09 -17.39 -28.93
CA VAL A 169 -21.85 -16.61 -29.03
C VAL A 169 -21.78 -15.71 -27.81
N LYS A 170 -20.86 -16.02 -26.88
CA LYS A 170 -20.44 -15.04 -25.87
C LYS A 170 -19.86 -13.84 -26.61
N ALA A 171 -20.53 -12.69 -26.60
CA ALA A 171 -19.87 -11.47 -27.01
C ALA A 171 -18.81 -11.14 -25.96
N GLU A 172 -17.55 -11.11 -26.38
CA GLU A 172 -16.58 -10.21 -25.76
C GLU A 172 -17.06 -8.79 -26.05
N GLN A 173 -17.69 -8.20 -25.03
CA GLN A 173 -17.87 -6.76 -24.80
C GLN A 173 -17.81 -5.87 -26.08
N MET A 174 -18.92 -5.77 -26.83
CA MET A 174 -19.08 -4.68 -27.80
C MET A 174 -19.25 -3.37 -27.03
N VAL A 175 -18.17 -2.60 -26.93
CA VAL A 175 -18.16 -1.24 -26.43
C VAL A 175 -18.88 -0.35 -27.45
N TYR A 176 -20.07 0.14 -27.11
CA TYR A 176 -20.70 1.22 -27.86
C TYR A 176 -19.82 2.49 -27.77
N PRO A 177 -19.54 3.19 -28.87
CA PRO A 177 -18.76 4.42 -28.85
C PRO A 177 -19.64 5.54 -28.28
N GLY A 178 -19.64 5.72 -26.95
CA GLY A 178 -20.29 6.86 -26.31
C GLY A 178 -20.51 6.73 -24.81
N GLU A 179 -20.89 5.55 -24.31
CA GLU A 179 -21.33 5.41 -22.92
C GLU A 179 -21.18 3.97 -22.43
N VAL A 180 -19.98 3.54 -22.02
CA VAL A 180 -19.73 2.83 -20.75
C VAL A 180 -18.21 2.80 -20.61
N SER A 181 -17.63 3.59 -19.70
CA SER A 181 -16.28 3.25 -19.19
C SER A 181 -16.36 1.81 -18.68
N PRO A 182 -15.47 0.88 -19.04
CA PRO A 182 -15.59 -0.51 -18.62
C PRO A 182 -15.80 -0.52 -17.11
N ALA A 183 -17.02 -0.86 -16.68
CA ALA A 183 -17.38 -0.82 -15.28
C ALA A 183 -16.37 -1.73 -14.58
N GLY A 184 -15.56 -1.16 -13.68
CA GLY A 184 -14.55 -1.93 -12.97
C GLY A 184 -15.22 -3.16 -12.35
N ASN A 185 -14.52 -4.28 -12.19
CA ASN A 185 -15.09 -5.44 -11.48
C ASN A 185 -15.48 -5.04 -10.05
N PHE A 186 -14.76 -4.08 -9.46
CA PHE A 186 -15.10 -3.46 -8.19
C PHE A 186 -14.71 -1.97 -8.18
N THR A 187 -15.39 -1.22 -7.31
CA THR A 187 -15.13 0.20 -7.04
C THR A 187 -14.51 0.35 -5.66
N ILE A 188 -13.41 1.10 -5.58
CA ILE A 188 -12.84 1.57 -4.32
C ILE A 188 -13.42 2.95 -4.04
N HIS A 189 -14.14 3.07 -2.94
CA HIS A 189 -14.61 4.36 -2.45
C HIS A 189 -13.62 4.91 -1.44
N ALA A 190 -13.28 6.20 -1.59
CA ALA A 190 -12.37 6.91 -0.70
C ALA A 190 -12.91 8.31 -0.38
N PRO A 191 -12.50 8.94 0.75
CA PRO A 191 -12.97 10.28 1.10
C PRO A 191 -12.48 11.35 0.10
N GLN A 192 -13.29 12.37 -0.16
CA GLN A 192 -12.95 13.49 -1.05
C GLN A 192 -11.66 14.24 -0.63
N ALA A 193 -11.31 14.24 0.65
CA ALA A 193 -10.02 14.77 1.11
C ALA A 193 -8.79 14.05 0.52
N MET A 194 -8.99 12.94 -0.20
CA MET A 194 -7.97 12.15 -0.90
C MET A 194 -7.98 12.37 -2.42
N THR A 195 -8.75 13.33 -2.95
CA THR A 195 -8.74 13.68 -4.37
C THR A 195 -7.31 14.02 -4.79
N GLY A 196 -6.72 13.22 -5.68
CA GLY A 196 -5.30 13.27 -6.06
C GLY A 196 -4.48 12.03 -5.68
N THR A 197 -5.03 11.11 -4.87
CA THR A 197 -4.38 9.82 -4.59
C THR A 197 -4.98 8.64 -5.36
N GLY A 198 -5.90 8.89 -6.30
CA GLY A 198 -6.59 7.85 -7.09
C GLY A 198 -5.63 6.86 -7.74
N ASP A 199 -4.64 7.35 -8.49
CA ASP A 199 -3.63 6.50 -9.13
C ASP A 199 -2.80 5.69 -8.13
N ALA A 200 -2.61 6.21 -6.93
CA ALA A 200 -1.88 5.49 -5.90
C ALA A 200 -2.73 4.40 -5.24
N LEU A 201 -4.02 4.63 -5.06
CA LEU A 201 -4.98 3.61 -4.62
C LEU A 201 -5.02 2.46 -5.63
N ILE A 202 -5.17 2.79 -6.93
CA ILE A 202 -5.19 1.80 -8.01
C ILE A 202 -3.87 1.02 -8.05
N ARG A 203 -2.72 1.71 -8.03
CA ARG A 203 -1.40 1.05 -8.06
C ARG A 203 -1.20 0.13 -6.87
N PHE A 204 -1.65 0.53 -5.68
CA PHE A 204 -1.54 -0.32 -4.49
C PHE A 204 -2.48 -1.52 -4.58
N ALA A 205 -3.74 -1.33 -4.95
CA ALA A 205 -4.70 -2.42 -5.09
C ALA A 205 -4.25 -3.46 -6.13
N LYS A 206 -3.72 -2.99 -7.28
CA LYS A 206 -3.20 -3.86 -8.35
C LYS A 206 -2.05 -4.77 -7.92
N GLN A 207 -1.33 -4.47 -6.86
CA GLN A 207 -0.26 -5.34 -6.34
C GLN A 207 -0.82 -6.62 -5.69
N TYR A 208 -2.08 -6.59 -5.24
CA TYR A 208 -2.69 -7.67 -4.47
C TYR A 208 -3.89 -8.32 -5.16
N THR A 209 -4.35 -7.74 -6.28
CA THR A 209 -5.42 -8.32 -7.11
C THR A 209 -4.84 -9.12 -8.29
N PRO A 210 -5.49 -10.23 -8.69
CA PRO A 210 -5.17 -10.92 -9.93
C PRO A 210 -5.14 -9.98 -11.15
N GLN A 211 -4.32 -10.33 -12.15
CA GLN A 211 -4.29 -9.61 -13.42
C GLN A 211 -5.62 -9.75 -14.16
N GLY A 212 -5.97 -8.74 -14.97
CA GLY A 212 -7.23 -8.70 -15.73
C GLY A 212 -8.43 -8.13 -14.97
N ILE A 213 -8.24 -7.72 -13.72
CA ILE A 213 -9.28 -7.05 -12.94
C ILE A 213 -9.23 -5.53 -13.16
N PHE A 214 -10.36 -4.95 -13.54
CA PHE A 214 -10.51 -3.51 -13.68
C PHE A 214 -10.98 -2.91 -12.34
N ILE A 215 -10.35 -1.80 -11.94
CA ILE A 215 -10.58 -1.14 -10.67
C ILE A 215 -11.00 0.30 -10.96
N GLU A 216 -12.15 0.68 -10.43
CA GLU A 216 -12.62 2.07 -10.44
C GLU A 216 -12.38 2.70 -9.06
N VAL A 217 -12.07 3.99 -9.01
CA VAL A 217 -11.97 4.75 -7.76
C VAL A 217 -13.00 5.87 -7.78
N LYS A 218 -13.84 5.92 -6.74
CA LYS A 218 -14.79 7.01 -6.51
C LYS A 218 -14.45 7.75 -5.24
N PHE A 219 -14.65 9.06 -5.27
CA PHE A 219 -14.46 9.92 -4.12
C PHE A 219 -15.81 10.34 -3.59
N ASP A 220 -16.12 9.95 -2.37
CA ASP A 220 -17.37 10.27 -1.70
C ASP A 220 -17.17 11.50 -0.80
N ASN A 221 -18.21 12.33 -0.67
CA ASN A 221 -18.24 13.55 0.14
C ASN A 221 -18.20 13.25 1.64
#